data_AF-A0A6D0KVU3-F1
#
_entry.id   AF-A0A6D0KVU3-F1
#
_cell.length_a   1.000
_cell.length_b   1.000
_cell.length_c   1.000
_cell.angle_alpha   90.00
_cell.angle_beta   90.00
_cell.angle_gamma   90.00
#
_symmetry.space_group_name_H-M   'P 1'
#
loop_
_entity.id
_entity.type
_entity.pdbx_description
1 polymer ?
#
loop_
_entity_poly.entity_id
_entity_poly.type
_entity_poly.pdbx_seq_one_letter_code
_entity_poly.pdbx_strand_id
1 'polypeptide(L)' 'MSDTLPGTTLPDDNHDRPWWGLPCTVTPCFGARLVQEGNRLHYLADRAGIRGLFSDADAYHLDQAF' A
#
# COMPACT_ATOMS: atom_id res chain seq x y z
N MET A 1 5.48 -9.12 30.49
CA MET A 1 4.51 -8.10 30.92
C MET A 1 5.14 -6.76 30.56
N SER A 2 4.74 -6.15 29.44
CA SER A 2 5.24 -4.83 29.07
C SER A 2 4.04 -3.99 28.69
N ASP A 3 3.67 -3.10 29.61
CA ASP A 3 2.63 -2.11 29.44
C ASP A 3 3.03 -1.13 28.33
N THR A 4 2.15 -0.85 27.37
CA THR A 4 2.37 0.19 26.36
C THR A 4 1.13 1.05 26.27
N LEU A 5 1.31 2.35 26.58
CA LEU A 5 0.27 3.38 26.58
C LEU A 5 -0.26 3.66 25.16
N PRO A 6 -1.55 4.01 24.99
CA PRO A 6 -2.16 4.23 23.69
C PRO A 6 -1.97 5.69 23.27
N GLY A 7 -0.91 5.99 22.53
CA GLY A 7 -0.71 7.33 22.00
C GLY A 7 0.51 7.39 21.10
N THR A 8 0.28 7.52 19.80
CA THR A 8 1.28 7.55 18.72
C THR A 8 1.64 6.16 18.20
N THR A 9 0.73 5.60 17.41
CA THR A 9 0.96 4.38 16.62
C THR A 9 2.08 4.65 15.60
N LEU A 10 3.33 4.35 15.97
CA LEU A 10 4.38 4.05 14.99
C LEU A 10 3.87 2.90 14.10
N PRO A 11 4.21 2.86 12.80
CA PRO A 11 3.81 1.74 11.97
C PRO A 11 4.40 0.48 12.58
N ASP A 12 3.56 -0.53 12.75
CA ASP A 12 3.97 -1.88 13.05
C ASP A 12 4.97 -2.31 11.96
N ASP A 13 6.28 -2.12 12.22
CA ASP A 13 7.40 -2.48 11.35
C ASP A 13 7.58 -4.01 11.36
N ASN A 14 6.49 -4.71 11.06
CA ASN A 14 6.55 -6.12 10.72
C ASN A 14 7.22 -6.23 9.34
N HIS A 15 8.55 -6.37 9.36
CA HIS A 15 9.41 -6.47 8.19
C HIS A 15 9.03 -7.64 7.27
N ASP A 16 8.20 -8.58 7.76
CA ASP A 16 7.70 -9.71 6.98
C ASP A 16 6.59 -9.30 6.00
N ARG A 17 5.92 -8.14 6.20
CA ARG A 17 4.84 -7.63 5.33
C ARG A 17 4.98 -6.12 5.10
N PRO A 18 6.06 -5.66 4.43
CA PRO A 18 6.30 -4.24 4.24
C PRO A 18 5.28 -3.62 3.29
N TRP A 19 5.00 -2.33 3.47
CA TRP A 19 4.32 -1.53 2.46
C TRP A 19 5.25 -1.33 1.26
N TRP A 20 4.82 -1.81 0.09
CA TRP A 20 5.64 -1.78 -1.12
C TRP A 20 5.55 -0.46 -1.90
N GLY A 21 4.39 0.21 -1.85
CA GLY A 21 4.17 1.45 -2.57
C GLY A 21 4.91 2.64 -1.99
N LEU A 22 4.76 3.80 -2.64
CA LEU A 22 5.22 5.06 -2.08
C LEU A 22 4.50 5.36 -0.76
N PRO A 23 5.15 6.00 0.23
CA PRO A 23 4.49 6.45 1.45
C PRO A 23 3.27 7.31 1.12
N CYS A 24 2.12 6.95 1.70
CA CYS A 24 0.87 7.67 1.51
C CYS A 24 0.20 7.90 2.86
N THR A 25 -0.34 9.10 3.10
CA THR A 25 -1.09 9.45 4.31
C THR A 25 -2.61 9.46 4.08
N VAL A 26 -3.06 9.39 2.82
CA VAL A 26 -4.47 9.38 2.42
C VAL A 26 -5.05 7.97 2.49
N THR A 27 -6.33 7.84 2.86
CA THR A 27 -7.04 6.54 2.92
C THR A 27 -8.44 6.73 2.31
N PRO A 28 -8.89 5.88 1.36
CA PRO A 28 -8.21 4.69 0.83
C PRO A 28 -7.00 5.03 -0.07
N CYS A 29 -6.02 4.13 -0.12
CA CYS A 29 -4.87 4.26 -1.03
C CYS A 29 -4.38 2.92 -1.57
N PHE A 30 -4.01 2.91 -2.85
CA PHE A 30 -3.30 1.81 -3.50
C PHE A 30 -1.83 2.17 -3.63
N GLY A 31 -0.95 1.20 -3.43
CA GLY A 31 0.48 1.37 -3.63
C GLY A 31 1.12 0.09 -4.11
N ALA A 32 2.03 0.22 -5.08
CA ALA A 32 2.74 -0.88 -5.67
C ALA A 32 4.21 -0.51 -5.90
N ARG A 33 5.09 -1.51 -5.82
CA ARG A 33 6.49 -1.40 -6.25
C ARG A 33 6.66 -2.10 -7.59
N LEU A 34 6.69 -1.30 -8.65
CA LEU A 34 6.89 -1.81 -10.01
C LEU A 34 8.34 -2.24 -10.20
N VAL A 35 8.55 -3.31 -10.98
CA VAL A 35 9.89 -3.73 -11.41
C VAL A 35 10.18 -3.07 -12.75
N GLN A 36 11.31 -2.37 -12.85
CA GLN A 36 11.74 -1.72 -14.07
C GLN A 36 12.77 -2.56 -14.81
N GLU A 37 12.48 -2.88 -16.07
CA GLU A 37 13.40 -3.52 -17.01
C GLU A 37 13.57 -2.62 -18.24
N GLY A 38 14.66 -1.83 -18.24
CA GLY A 38 14.85 -0.77 -19.23
C GLY A 38 13.71 0.27 -19.18
N ASN A 39 12.94 0.38 -20.27
CA ASN A 39 11.80 1.29 -20.40
C ASN A 39 10.44 0.61 -20.13
N ARG A 40 10.44 -0.63 -19.62
CA ARG A 40 9.22 -1.37 -19.27
C ARG A 40 9.05 -1.41 -17.75
N LEU A 41 7.81 -1.30 -17.30
CA LEU A 41 7.42 -1.44 -15.91
C LEU A 41 6.51 -2.65 -15.76
N HIS A 42 6.81 -3.49 -14.79
CA HIS A 42 6.07 -4.72 -14.50
C HIS A 42 5.36 -4.59 -13.16
N TYR A 43 4.05 -4.80 -13.18
CA TYR A 43 3.23 -4.90 -11.98
C TYR A 43 3.34 -6.30 -11.37
N LEU A 44 3.47 -6.36 -10.04
CA LEU A 44 3.56 -7.58 -9.26
C LEU A 44 2.58 -7.48 -8.09
N ALA A 45 1.56 -8.33 -8.08
CA ALA A 45 0.49 -8.28 -7.09
C ALA A 45 0.97 -8.59 -5.66
N ASP A 46 2.01 -9.41 -5.51
CA ASP A 46 2.68 -9.69 -4.23
C ASP A 46 3.54 -8.50 -3.72
N ARG A 47 3.80 -7.53 -4.60
CA ARG A 47 4.48 -6.25 -4.29
C ARG A 47 3.55 -5.05 -4.37
N ALA A 48 2.27 -5.27 -4.10
CA ALA A 48 1.24 -4.24 -4.07
C ALA A 48 0.35 -4.41 -2.83
N GLY A 49 -0.34 -3.34 -2.46
CA GLY A 49 -1.28 -3.36 -1.36
C GLY A 49 -2.28 -2.21 -1.43
N ILE A 50 -3.40 -2.40 -0.74
CA ILE A 50 -4.41 -1.38 -0.53
C ILE A 50 -4.51 -1.14 0.98
N ARG A 51 -4.54 0.14 1.38
CA ARG A 51 -4.90 0.54 2.73
C ARG A 51 -6.29 1.18 2.70
N GLY A 52 -7.15 0.74 3.62
CA GLY A 52 -8.56 1.11 3.63
C GLY A 52 -9.37 0.33 2.59
N LEU A 53 -10.56 0.82 2.29
CA LEU A 53 -11.48 0.23 1.32
C LEU A 53 -11.92 1.31 0.33
N PHE A 54 -11.71 1.06 -0.95
CA PHE A 54 -12.26 1.91 -2.02
C PHE A 54 -13.77 1.71 -2.14
N SER A 55 -14.51 2.77 -2.49
CA SER A 55 -15.89 2.61 -2.94
C SER A 55 -15.92 1.88 -4.29
N ASP A 56 -17.05 1.28 -4.68
CA ASP A 56 -17.16 0.58 -5.97
C ASP A 56 -16.83 1.50 -7.15
N ALA A 57 -17.21 2.78 -7.07
CA ALA A 57 -16.90 3.78 -8.10
C ALA A 57 -15.40 4.08 -8.15
N ASP A 58 -14.75 4.26 -6.99
CA ASP A 58 -13.31 4.54 -6.95
C ASP A 58 -12.47 3.32 -7.34
N ALA A 59 -12.91 2.10 -6.99
CA ALA A 59 -12.29 0.86 -7.44
C ALA A 59 -12.38 0.72 -8.96
N TYR A 60 -13.55 0.99 -9.53
CA TYR A 60 -13.73 1.01 -10.98
C TYR A 60 -12.82 2.04 -11.67
N HIS A 61 -12.70 3.26 -11.11
CA HIS A 61 -11.79 4.27 -11.65
C HIS A 61 -10.33 3.84 -11.54
N LEU A 62 -9.94 3.18 -10.45
CA LEU A 62 -8.59 2.66 -10.25
C LEU A 62 -8.24 1.60 -11.30
N ASP A 63 -9.15 0.66 -11.56
CA ASP A 63 -8.96 -0.40 -12.57
C ASP A 63 -8.85 0.16 -14.00
N GLN A 64 -9.45 1.30 -14.29
CA GLN A 64 -9.38 1.95 -15.61
C GLN A 64 -8.11 2.80 -15.80
N ALA A 65 -7.59 3.38 -14.71
CA ALA A 65 -6.48 4.33 -14.77
C ALA A 65 -5.10 3.65 -14.74
N PHE A 66 -5.02 2.42 -14.26
CA PHE A 66 -3.79 1.66 -14.10
C PHE A 66 -3.50 0.76 -15.31
#